data_AF-A0A815R816-F1
#
_entry.id   AF-A0A815R816-F1
#
_cell.length_a   1.000
_cell.length_b   1.000
_cell.length_c   1.000
_cell.angle_alpha   90.00
_cell.angle_beta   90.00
_cell.angle_gamma   90.00
#
_symmetry.space_group_name_H-M   'P 1'
#
loop_
_entity.id
_entity.type
_entity.pdbx_description
1 polymer ?
#
loop_
_entity_poly.entity_id
_entity_poly.type
_entity_poly.pdbx_seq_one_letter_code
_entity_poly.pdbx_strand_id
1 'polypeptide(L)'
;MEKKFEELVYKLNISPLSVDILQQISLILKEQDSECLCSFVHKSFDSLLVVERWIWKVLSSDYYDEWINEEYYQEFFYTTASFNKDLIFNNGDVKVDTKGSLLFCVSIDQMNEVFAKLDRSNDDNNPFINIISLWLDNYSYFLYDNPQYNIPPVIDYIGRHITVKYFMGKQYKLYLTELRQPYLIQSVFTAKFLFYIKTCSFYLYEHVFI
;
A
#
# COMPACT_ATOMS: atom_id res chain seq x y z
N MET A 1 2.83 -18.75 -18.75
CA MET A 1 2.24 -17.77 -17.81
C MET A 1 2.97 -16.44 -17.90
N GLU A 2 4.30 -16.42 -17.79
CA GLU A 2 5.16 -15.22 -17.84
C GLU A 2 4.92 -14.28 -19.04
N LYS A 3 5.03 -14.78 -20.29
CA LYS A 3 4.75 -13.94 -21.49
C LYS A 3 3.36 -13.32 -21.48
N LYS A 4 2.38 -14.00 -20.87
CA LYS A 4 1.01 -13.50 -20.72
C LYS A 4 0.95 -12.35 -19.70
N PHE A 5 1.74 -12.40 -18.62
CA PHE A 5 1.79 -11.33 -17.62
C PHE A 5 2.37 -10.04 -18.21
N GLU A 6 3.53 -10.11 -18.85
CA GLU A 6 4.19 -8.95 -19.48
C GLU A 6 3.28 -8.27 -20.52
N GLU A 7 2.59 -9.06 -21.35
CA GLU A 7 1.62 -8.57 -22.34
C GLU A 7 0.40 -7.90 -21.72
N LEU A 8 -0.05 -8.37 -20.55
CA LEU A 8 -1.16 -7.75 -19.81
C LEU A 8 -0.72 -6.42 -19.19
N VAL A 9 0.45 -6.39 -18.56
CA VAL A 9 0.98 -5.19 -17.91
C VAL A 9 1.23 -4.06 -18.91
N TYR A 10 1.71 -4.38 -20.12
CA TYR A 10 1.86 -3.39 -21.20
C TYR A 10 0.54 -2.65 -21.51
N LYS A 11 -0.61 -3.32 -21.36
CA LYS A 11 -1.92 -2.74 -21.64
C LYS A 11 -2.44 -1.82 -20.53
N LEU A 12 -1.83 -1.80 -19.34
CA LEU A 12 -2.20 -0.86 -18.26
C LEU A 12 -2.05 0.61 -18.68
N ASN A 13 -1.15 0.89 -19.61
CA ASN A 13 -0.90 2.24 -20.12
C ASN A 13 -1.76 2.61 -21.34
N ILE A 14 -2.63 1.71 -21.81
CA ILE A 14 -3.49 1.93 -22.98
C ILE A 14 -4.88 2.32 -22.51
N SER A 15 -5.37 3.48 -22.94
CA SER A 15 -6.72 3.96 -22.64
C SER A 15 -7.68 3.63 -23.80
N PRO A 16 -8.91 3.16 -23.54
CA PRO A 16 -9.47 2.82 -22.22
C PRO A 16 -8.92 1.49 -21.67
N LEU A 17 -8.72 1.42 -20.35
CA LEU A 17 -8.29 0.18 -19.70
C LEU A 17 -9.47 -0.79 -19.58
N SER A 18 -9.29 -2.02 -20.05
CA SER A 18 -10.28 -3.08 -19.83
C SER A 18 -10.17 -3.66 -18.42
N VAL A 19 -11.31 -3.83 -17.75
CA VAL A 19 -11.44 -4.53 -16.46
C VAL A 19 -10.88 -5.96 -16.53
N ASP A 20 -11.02 -6.62 -17.69
CA ASP A 20 -10.49 -7.98 -17.91
C ASP A 20 -8.97 -8.05 -17.75
N ILE A 21 -8.25 -6.94 -18.00
CA ILE A 21 -6.80 -6.89 -17.85
C ILE A 21 -6.45 -6.92 -16.37
N LEU A 22 -7.12 -6.12 -15.54
CA LEU A 22 -6.89 -6.07 -14.10
C LEU A 22 -7.24 -7.40 -13.44
N GLN A 23 -8.38 -8.00 -13.81
CA GLN A 23 -8.76 -9.32 -13.30
C GLN A 23 -7.74 -10.40 -13.65
N GLN A 24 -7.21 -10.42 -14.89
CA GLN A 24 -6.20 -11.40 -15.28
C GLN A 24 -4.86 -11.17 -14.56
N ILE A 25 -4.47 -9.92 -14.33
CA ILE A 25 -3.29 -9.62 -13.52
C ILE A 25 -3.51 -10.09 -12.08
N SER A 26 -4.65 -9.77 -11.47
CA SER A 26 -5.01 -10.24 -10.12
C SER A 26 -4.95 -11.76 -10.00
N LEU A 27 -5.51 -12.49 -10.98
CA LEU A 27 -5.45 -13.95 -11.00
C LEU A 27 -4.02 -14.47 -11.01
N ILE A 28 -3.15 -13.92 -11.87
CA ILE A 28 -1.74 -14.32 -11.92
C ILE A 28 -1.05 -14.05 -10.59
N LEU A 29 -1.29 -12.89 -9.95
CA LEU A 29 -0.70 -12.57 -8.65
C LEU A 29 -1.18 -13.51 -7.54
N LYS A 30 -2.47 -13.89 -7.51
CA LYS A 30 -3.04 -14.84 -6.54
C LYS A 30 -2.50 -16.26 -6.69
N GLU A 31 -2.12 -16.66 -7.90
CA GLU A 31 -1.56 -17.98 -8.19
C GLU A 31 -0.11 -18.13 -7.70
N GLN A 32 0.55 -17.04 -7.29
CA GLN A 32 1.92 -17.11 -6.79
C GLN A 32 1.96 -17.59 -5.34
N ASP A 33 2.26 -18.87 -5.15
CA ASP A 33 2.56 -19.45 -3.84
C ASP A 33 4.02 -19.23 -3.43
N SER A 34 4.37 -19.64 -2.20
CA SER A 34 5.73 -19.49 -1.67
C SER A 34 6.82 -20.18 -2.48
N GLU A 35 6.50 -21.25 -3.22
CA GLU A 35 7.46 -22.05 -3.97
C GLU A 35 7.85 -21.37 -5.28
N CYS A 36 6.88 -20.77 -5.99
CA CYS A 36 7.10 -20.14 -7.29
C CYS A 36 7.36 -18.63 -7.22
N LEU A 37 6.98 -17.96 -6.12
CA LEU A 37 7.07 -16.50 -5.96
C LEU A 37 8.45 -15.94 -6.30
N CYS A 38 9.52 -16.53 -5.76
CA CYS A 38 10.88 -16.05 -6.00
C CYS A 38 11.24 -16.08 -7.49
N SER A 39 10.88 -17.16 -8.19
CA SER A 39 11.15 -17.30 -9.62
C SER A 39 10.33 -16.31 -10.46
N PHE A 40 9.08 -16.06 -10.06
CA PHE A 40 8.20 -15.10 -10.72
C PHE A 40 8.71 -13.67 -10.55
N VAL A 41 9.06 -13.27 -9.33
CA VAL A 41 9.60 -11.93 -9.04
C VAL A 41 10.85 -11.65 -9.85
N HIS A 42 11.79 -12.60 -9.94
CA HIS A 42 13.02 -12.40 -10.71
C HIS A 42 12.77 -12.25 -12.21
N LYS A 43 11.79 -12.99 -12.77
CA LYS A 43 11.52 -12.98 -14.21
C LYS A 43 10.64 -11.81 -14.65
N SER A 44 9.71 -11.39 -13.79
CA SER A 44 8.72 -10.36 -14.07
C SER A 44 8.92 -9.08 -13.27
N PHE A 45 10.13 -8.85 -12.76
CA PHE A 45 10.47 -7.69 -11.92
C PHE A 45 10.04 -6.36 -12.56
N ASP A 46 10.42 -6.14 -13.83
CA ASP A 46 10.11 -4.88 -14.52
C ASP A 46 8.60 -4.68 -14.68
N SER A 47 7.86 -5.73 -15.00
CA SER A 47 6.40 -5.65 -15.09
C SER A 47 5.73 -5.46 -13.73
N LEU A 48 6.22 -6.10 -12.68
CA LEU A 48 5.75 -5.86 -11.31
C LEU A 48 5.98 -4.40 -10.91
N LEU A 49 7.14 -3.84 -11.25
CA LEU A 49 7.44 -2.44 -11.01
C LEU A 49 6.52 -1.50 -11.81
N VAL A 50 6.15 -1.86 -13.04
CA VAL A 50 5.16 -1.12 -13.83
C VAL A 50 3.78 -1.18 -13.18
N VAL A 51 3.36 -2.33 -12.65
CA VAL A 51 2.10 -2.48 -11.91
C VAL A 51 2.09 -1.55 -10.69
N GLU A 52 3.12 -1.60 -9.85
CA GLU A 52 3.20 -0.75 -8.65
C GLU A 52 3.20 0.75 -9.01
N ARG A 53 3.97 1.16 -10.02
CA ARG A 53 3.99 2.56 -10.47
C ARG A 53 2.64 3.00 -11.02
N TRP A 54 1.95 2.12 -11.75
CA TRP A 54 0.62 2.40 -12.26
C TRP A 54 -0.37 2.59 -11.12
N ILE A 55 -0.32 1.74 -10.08
CA ILE A 55 -1.15 1.87 -8.89
C ILE A 55 -0.92 3.22 -8.23
N TRP A 56 0.34 3.61 -7.99
CA TRP A 56 0.63 4.91 -7.38
C TRP A 56 0.16 6.08 -8.23
N LYS A 57 0.25 5.98 -9.56
CA LYS A 57 -0.31 7.00 -10.46
C LYS A 57 -1.83 7.10 -10.34
N VAL A 58 -2.54 5.98 -10.22
CA VAL A 58 -3.99 5.95 -10.05
C VAL A 58 -4.37 6.57 -8.70
N LEU A 59 -3.73 6.13 -7.62
CA LEU A 59 -4.01 6.59 -6.26
C LEU A 59 -3.71 8.08 -6.07
N SER A 60 -2.63 8.59 -6.67
CA SER A 60 -2.21 9.98 -6.56
C SER A 60 -2.94 10.95 -7.49
N SER A 61 -3.90 10.50 -8.31
CA SER A 61 -4.53 11.33 -9.34
C SER A 61 -6.03 11.48 -9.09
N ASP A 62 -6.53 12.71 -9.01
CA ASP A 62 -7.97 13.00 -8.85
C ASP A 62 -8.81 12.45 -10.04
N TYR A 63 -8.18 12.19 -11.19
CA TYR A 63 -8.86 11.68 -12.40
C TYR A 63 -9.48 10.27 -12.22
N TYR A 64 -8.98 9.47 -11.27
CA TYR A 64 -9.39 8.07 -11.10
C TYR A 64 -10.20 7.83 -9.82
N ASP A 65 -10.73 8.88 -9.18
CA ASP A 65 -11.42 8.75 -7.90
C ASP A 65 -12.67 7.85 -7.99
N GLU A 66 -13.35 7.83 -9.15
CA GLU A 66 -14.48 6.92 -9.39
C GLU A 66 -14.05 5.45 -9.40
N TRP A 67 -12.84 5.15 -9.89
CA TRP A 67 -12.36 3.77 -10.00
C TRP A 67 -12.16 3.12 -8.64
N ILE A 68 -11.78 3.90 -7.64
CA ILE A 68 -11.57 3.39 -6.28
C ILE A 68 -12.86 2.84 -5.67
N ASN A 69 -14.03 3.30 -6.13
CA ASN A 69 -15.32 2.84 -5.63
C ASN A 69 -15.83 1.56 -6.33
N GLU A 70 -15.21 1.17 -7.45
CA GLU A 70 -15.59 0.00 -8.23
C GLU A 70 -14.94 -1.28 -7.68
N GLU A 71 -15.75 -2.32 -7.47
CA GLU A 71 -15.35 -3.56 -6.78
C GLU A 71 -14.11 -4.24 -7.42
N TYR A 72 -14.04 -4.26 -8.75
CA TYR A 72 -12.93 -4.91 -9.46
C TYR A 72 -11.59 -4.20 -9.30
N TYR A 73 -11.60 -2.87 -9.19
CA TYR A 73 -10.39 -2.09 -8.94
C TYR A 73 -9.96 -2.27 -7.49
N GLN A 74 -10.91 -2.26 -6.55
CA GLN A 74 -10.63 -2.58 -5.16
C GLN A 74 -10.02 -3.98 -5.03
N GLU A 75 -10.61 -5.00 -5.65
CA GLU A 75 -10.06 -6.36 -5.67
C GLU A 75 -8.63 -6.39 -6.19
N PHE A 76 -8.35 -5.66 -7.27
CA PHE A 76 -7.01 -5.53 -7.82
C PHE A 76 -6.02 -4.90 -6.83
N PHE A 77 -6.40 -3.81 -6.16
CA PHE A 77 -5.57 -3.19 -5.14
C PHE A 77 -5.33 -4.12 -3.95
N TYR A 78 -6.38 -4.75 -3.42
CA TYR A 78 -6.26 -5.71 -2.32
C TYR A 78 -5.37 -6.90 -2.68
N THR A 79 -5.52 -7.43 -3.90
CA THR A 79 -4.71 -8.54 -4.40
C THR A 79 -3.25 -8.17 -4.49
N THR A 80 -2.94 -7.00 -5.06
CA THR A 80 -1.56 -6.52 -5.20
C THR A 80 -0.93 -6.25 -3.84
N ALA A 81 -1.67 -5.63 -2.92
CA ALA A 81 -1.20 -5.43 -1.56
C ALA A 81 -0.95 -6.75 -0.81
N SER A 82 -1.79 -7.77 -1.02
CA SER A 82 -1.57 -9.11 -0.46
C SER A 82 -0.31 -9.75 -1.03
N PHE A 83 -0.12 -9.69 -2.35
CA PHE A 83 1.08 -10.17 -3.01
C PHE A 83 2.35 -9.51 -2.44
N ASN A 84 2.31 -8.19 -2.22
CA ASN A 84 3.41 -7.46 -1.58
C ASN A 84 3.68 -7.93 -0.16
N LYS A 85 2.63 -8.24 0.61
CA LYS A 85 2.78 -8.80 1.95
C LYS A 85 3.45 -10.18 1.91
N ASP A 86 3.02 -11.04 0.99
CA ASP A 86 3.60 -12.37 0.79
C ASP A 86 5.07 -12.25 0.35
N LEU A 87 5.40 -11.28 -0.51
CA LEU A 87 6.77 -10.96 -0.90
C LEU A 87 7.66 -10.55 0.29
N ILE A 88 7.12 -9.75 1.22
CA ILE A 88 7.84 -9.34 2.44
C ILE A 88 8.21 -10.58 3.24
N PHE A 89 7.23 -11.39 3.62
CA PHE A 89 7.42 -12.53 4.53
C PHE A 89 7.91 -13.81 3.85
N ASN A 90 8.08 -13.82 2.53
CA ASN A 90 8.70 -14.94 1.84
C ASN A 90 10.19 -15.01 2.22
N ASN A 91 10.55 -16.09 2.91
CA ASN A 91 11.92 -16.41 3.32
C ASN A 91 12.78 -16.99 2.17
N GLY A 92 12.26 -17.02 0.94
CA GLY A 92 13.00 -17.46 -0.24
C GLY A 92 14.05 -16.44 -0.69
N ASP A 93 14.78 -16.78 -1.74
CA ASP A 93 15.98 -16.07 -2.22
C ASP A 93 15.73 -14.68 -2.87
N VAL A 94 14.57 -14.04 -2.66
CA VAL A 94 14.37 -12.67 -3.16
C VAL A 94 15.15 -11.71 -2.26
N LYS A 95 16.19 -11.09 -2.84
CA LYS A 95 17.02 -10.12 -2.13
C LYS A 95 16.19 -8.97 -1.56
N VAL A 96 16.56 -8.52 -0.36
CA VAL A 96 15.93 -7.40 0.35
C VAL A 96 15.86 -6.14 -0.52
N ASP A 97 16.93 -5.81 -1.25
CA ASP A 97 16.93 -4.65 -2.15
C ASP A 97 15.93 -4.76 -3.29
N THR A 98 15.70 -5.97 -3.82
CA THR A 98 14.69 -6.25 -4.85
C THR A 98 13.29 -6.05 -4.29
N LYS A 99 13.02 -6.59 -3.10
CA LYS A 99 11.74 -6.39 -2.39
C LYS A 99 11.49 -4.90 -2.15
N GLY A 100 12.46 -4.20 -1.57
CA GLY A 100 12.37 -2.76 -1.30
C GLY A 100 12.17 -1.91 -2.56
N SER A 101 12.82 -2.27 -3.68
CA SER A 101 12.65 -1.55 -4.96
C SER A 101 11.23 -1.68 -5.54
N LEU A 102 10.55 -2.81 -5.32
CA LEU A 102 9.15 -2.98 -5.72
C LEU A 102 8.21 -2.19 -4.80
N LEU A 103 8.39 -2.33 -3.49
CA LEU A 103 7.52 -1.71 -2.49
C LEU A 103 7.64 -0.18 -2.51
N PHE A 104 8.85 0.36 -2.56
CA PHE A 104 9.13 1.79 -2.40
C PHE A 104 9.35 2.53 -3.73
N CYS A 105 8.48 2.27 -4.72
CA CYS A 105 8.58 2.92 -6.03
C CYS A 105 7.79 4.24 -6.16
N VAL A 106 7.14 4.68 -5.08
CA VAL A 106 6.38 5.93 -5.02
C VAL A 106 7.30 7.15 -4.93
N SER A 107 6.92 8.25 -5.57
CA SER A 107 7.61 9.54 -5.43
C SER A 107 7.02 10.40 -4.30
N ILE A 108 7.81 11.37 -3.82
CA ILE A 108 7.34 12.34 -2.81
C ILE A 108 6.12 13.13 -3.32
N ASP A 109 6.10 13.52 -4.59
CA ASP A 109 4.98 14.26 -5.18
C ASP A 109 3.70 13.41 -5.19
N GLN A 110 3.79 12.14 -5.57
CA GLN A 110 2.64 11.22 -5.51
C GLN A 110 2.13 11.04 -4.08
N MET A 111 3.04 10.92 -3.10
CA MET A 111 2.65 10.84 -1.70
C MET A 111 1.99 12.11 -1.18
N ASN A 112 2.42 13.29 -1.64
CA ASN A 112 1.77 14.55 -1.30
C ASN A 112 0.32 14.59 -1.77
N GLU A 113 0.07 14.16 -3.00
CA GLU A 113 -1.30 14.09 -3.52
C GLU A 113 -2.15 13.09 -2.72
N VAL A 114 -1.59 11.93 -2.37
CA VAL A 114 -2.25 10.94 -1.52
C VAL A 114 -2.60 11.54 -0.15
N PHE A 115 -1.65 12.19 0.54
CA PHE A 115 -1.91 12.82 1.83
C PHE A 115 -2.96 13.95 1.71
N ALA A 116 -2.88 14.77 0.66
CA ALA A 116 -3.88 15.80 0.40
C ALA A 116 -5.28 15.20 0.18
N LYS A 117 -5.40 14.03 -0.47
CA LYS A 117 -6.67 13.31 -0.61
C LYS A 117 -7.18 12.77 0.73
N LEU A 118 -6.33 12.16 1.55
CA LEU A 118 -6.70 11.66 2.88
C LEU A 118 -7.24 12.79 3.77
N ASP A 119 -6.58 13.95 3.74
CA ASP A 119 -6.97 15.12 4.52
C ASP A 119 -8.28 15.74 4.03
N ARG A 120 -8.55 15.71 2.71
CA ARG A 120 -9.80 16.18 2.09
C ARG A 120 -10.99 15.23 2.29
N SER A 121 -10.76 13.95 2.58
CA SER A 121 -11.85 12.97 2.71
C SER A 121 -12.70 13.22 3.96
N ASN A 122 -13.98 13.52 3.73
CA ASN A 122 -15.01 13.65 4.77
C ASN A 122 -15.75 12.34 5.05
N ASP A 123 -15.57 11.32 4.20
CA ASP A 123 -16.08 9.97 4.46
C ASP A 123 -15.04 9.18 5.24
N ASP A 124 -15.39 8.85 6.49
CA ASP A 124 -14.55 8.09 7.40
C ASP A 124 -14.40 6.61 6.99
N ASN A 125 -15.24 6.11 6.07
CA ASN A 125 -15.20 4.75 5.54
C ASN A 125 -14.84 4.70 4.05
N ASN A 126 -14.26 5.79 3.51
CA ASN A 126 -13.86 5.86 2.11
C ASN A 126 -12.92 4.70 1.74
N PRO A 127 -13.21 3.90 0.69
CA PRO A 127 -12.37 2.79 0.24
C PRO A 127 -10.91 3.19 -0.03
N PHE A 128 -10.67 4.43 -0.47
CA PHE A 128 -9.33 4.98 -0.67
C PHE A 128 -8.47 4.89 0.60
N ILE A 129 -9.05 5.21 1.76
CA ILE A 129 -8.34 5.18 3.05
C ILE A 129 -7.89 3.75 3.37
N ASN A 130 -8.77 2.77 3.15
CA ASN A 130 -8.46 1.36 3.35
C ASN A 130 -7.35 0.91 2.40
N ILE A 131 -7.43 1.28 1.12
CA ILE A 131 -6.42 0.93 0.12
C ILE A 131 -5.05 1.50 0.51
N ILE A 132 -4.95 2.80 0.77
CA ILE A 132 -3.67 3.42 1.17
C ILE A 132 -3.12 2.81 2.46
N SER A 133 -3.99 2.47 3.41
CA SER A 133 -3.57 1.79 4.65
C SER A 133 -2.79 0.51 4.36
N LEU A 134 -3.16 -0.26 3.33
CA LEU A 134 -2.47 -1.52 3.02
C LEU A 134 -1.04 -1.32 2.55
N TRP A 135 -0.78 -0.29 1.73
CA TRP A 135 0.58 0.02 1.30
C TRP A 135 1.43 0.52 2.48
N LEU A 136 0.88 1.38 3.33
CA LEU A 136 1.60 1.84 4.53
C LEU A 136 1.83 0.70 5.54
N ASP A 137 0.87 -0.21 5.72
CA ASP A 137 1.03 -1.42 6.52
C ASP A 137 2.19 -2.27 5.95
N ASN A 138 2.22 -2.49 4.63
CA ASN A 138 3.31 -3.24 3.97
C ASN A 138 4.68 -2.55 4.11
N TYR A 139 4.74 -1.23 4.04
CA TYR A 139 5.97 -0.47 4.27
C TYR A 139 6.50 -0.71 5.68
N SER A 140 5.60 -0.62 6.66
CA SER A 140 5.91 -0.85 8.07
C SER A 140 6.36 -2.30 8.31
N TYR A 141 5.70 -3.28 7.73
CA TYR A 141 6.10 -4.68 7.84
C TYR A 141 7.48 -4.94 7.24
N PHE A 142 7.77 -4.36 6.07
CA PHE A 142 9.06 -4.53 5.42
C PHE A 142 10.20 -3.96 6.25
N LEU A 143 10.05 -2.74 6.74
CA LEU A 143 11.07 -2.05 7.54
C LEU A 143 11.27 -2.72 8.91
N TYR A 144 10.18 -3.18 9.54
CA TYR A 144 10.24 -3.99 10.76
C TYR A 144 11.08 -5.26 10.57
N ASP A 145 10.85 -5.99 9.47
CA ASP A 145 11.54 -7.25 9.18
C ASP A 145 12.97 -7.02 8.67
N ASN A 146 13.27 -5.84 8.13
CA ASN A 146 14.55 -5.50 7.49
C ASN A 146 15.14 -4.19 8.08
N PRO A 147 15.51 -4.15 9.37
CA PRO A 147 15.97 -2.93 10.03
C PRO A 147 17.31 -2.38 9.50
N GLN A 148 18.06 -3.20 8.76
CA GLN A 148 19.32 -2.81 8.11
C GLN A 148 19.12 -2.24 6.70
N TYR A 149 17.88 -2.20 6.20
CA TYR A 149 17.59 -1.69 4.87
C TYR A 149 17.90 -0.19 4.77
N ASN A 150 18.54 0.23 3.69
CA ASN A 150 18.85 1.63 3.46
C ASN A 150 17.58 2.38 3.05
N ILE A 151 16.96 3.06 4.02
CA ILE A 151 15.68 3.73 3.87
C ILE A 151 15.73 4.79 2.75
N PRO A 152 14.90 4.67 1.70
CA PRO A 152 14.82 5.67 0.64
C PRO A 152 14.31 7.02 1.17
N PRO A 153 14.71 8.15 0.56
CA PRO A 153 14.28 9.49 1.01
C PRO A 153 12.76 9.68 1.07
N VAL A 154 12.00 8.99 0.21
CA VAL A 154 10.53 9.05 0.22
C VAL A 154 9.93 8.45 1.50
N ILE A 155 10.56 7.44 2.09
CA ILE A 155 10.09 6.80 3.31
C ILE A 155 10.37 7.67 4.54
N ASP A 156 11.56 8.26 4.62
CA ASP A 156 11.85 9.28 5.65
C ASP A 156 10.88 10.47 5.53
N TYR A 157 10.56 10.90 4.30
CA TYR A 157 9.55 11.93 4.07
C TYR A 157 8.16 11.52 4.60
N ILE A 158 7.68 10.32 4.23
CA ILE A 158 6.41 9.75 4.68
C ILE A 158 6.37 9.72 6.23
N GLY A 159 7.43 9.22 6.87
CA GLY A 159 7.48 9.10 8.33
C GLY A 159 7.45 10.44 9.07
N ARG A 160 8.17 11.44 8.56
CA ARG A 160 8.09 12.80 9.11
C ARG A 160 6.71 13.41 8.93
N HIS A 161 6.09 13.23 7.76
CA HIS A 161 4.75 13.73 7.49
C HIS A 161 3.74 13.12 8.47
N ILE A 162 3.75 11.79 8.60
CA ILE A 162 2.87 11.06 9.50
C ILE A 162 3.06 11.49 10.95
N THR A 163 4.31 11.64 11.39
CA THR A 163 4.64 12.08 12.74
C THR A 163 4.01 13.43 13.05
N VAL A 164 4.22 14.41 12.17
CA VAL A 164 3.76 15.78 12.40
C VAL A 164 2.24 15.92 12.24
N LYS A 165 1.66 15.26 11.24
CA LYS A 165 0.24 15.45 10.87
C LYS A 165 -0.72 14.53 11.61
N TYR A 166 -0.37 13.26 11.75
CA TYR A 166 -1.27 12.26 12.31
C TYR A 166 -0.92 11.97 13.77
N PHE A 167 0.32 11.58 14.07
CA PHE A 167 0.72 11.17 15.41
C PHE A 167 0.65 12.31 16.44
N MET A 168 1.24 13.47 16.13
CA MET A 168 1.16 14.66 16.99
C MET A 168 -0.20 15.38 16.86
N GLY A 169 -1.09 14.90 15.99
CA GLY A 169 -2.40 15.48 15.75
C GLY A 169 -3.37 15.24 16.91
N LYS A 170 -4.30 16.19 17.10
CA LYS A 170 -5.38 16.05 18.10
C LYS A 170 -6.25 14.82 17.85
N GLN A 171 -6.45 14.46 16.58
CA GLN A 171 -7.30 13.35 16.18
C GLN A 171 -6.80 12.01 16.70
N TYR A 172 -5.48 11.75 16.61
CA TYR A 172 -4.90 10.52 17.16
C TYR A 172 -5.11 10.42 18.68
N LYS A 173 -4.95 11.52 19.42
CA LYS A 173 -5.25 11.56 20.85
C LYS A 173 -6.71 11.26 21.17
N LEU A 174 -7.65 11.75 20.35
CA LEU A 174 -9.07 11.43 20.47
C LEU A 174 -9.30 9.93 20.27
N TYR A 175 -8.79 9.35 19.19
CA TYR A 175 -8.92 7.92 18.91
C TYR A 175 -8.28 7.03 19.99
N LEU A 176 -7.12 7.40 20.55
CA LEU A 176 -6.53 6.70 21.69
C LEU A 176 -7.40 6.78 22.95
N THR A 177 -8.14 7.88 23.13
CA THR A 177 -9.08 8.04 24.27
C THR A 177 -10.33 7.19 24.06
N GLU A 178 -10.80 7.06 22.81
CA GLU A 178 -11.90 6.17 22.45
C GLU A 178 -11.53 4.70 22.69
N LEU A 179 -10.31 4.26 22.32
CA LEU A 179 -9.82 2.90 22.60
C LEU A 179 -9.80 2.53 24.09
N ARG A 180 -9.73 3.52 24.98
CA ARG A 180 -9.70 3.32 26.45
C ARG A 180 -11.10 3.21 27.07
N GLN A 181 -12.16 3.40 26.29
CA GLN A 181 -13.52 3.30 26.83
C GLN A 181 -13.82 1.85 27.24
N PRO A 182 -14.49 1.64 28.38
CA PRO A 182 -14.78 0.30 28.91
C PRO A 182 -15.72 -0.52 28.01
N TYR A 183 -16.50 0.16 27.16
CA TYR A 183 -17.40 -0.45 26.18
C TYR A 183 -17.13 0.15 24.81
N LEU A 184 -16.43 -0.60 23.95
CA LEU A 184 -16.17 -0.22 22.57
C LEU A 184 -17.32 -0.68 21.69
N ILE A 185 -17.95 0.27 20.98
CA ILE A 185 -18.95 -0.05 19.98
C ILE A 185 -18.22 -0.26 18.65
N GLN A 186 -18.57 -1.33 17.93
CA GLN A 186 -17.91 -1.67 16.66
C GLN A 186 -17.95 -0.53 15.63
N SER A 187 -19.01 0.29 15.65
CA SER A 187 -19.17 1.45 14.76
C SER A 187 -18.11 2.54 14.93
N VAL A 188 -17.31 2.51 16.00
CA VAL A 188 -16.18 3.43 16.22
C VAL A 188 -15.00 3.10 15.28
N PHE A 189 -14.87 1.84 14.85
CA PHE A 189 -13.78 1.40 13.99
C PHE A 189 -14.05 1.70 12.51
N THR A 190 -14.05 2.98 12.15
CA THR A 190 -14.09 3.42 10.75
C THR A 190 -12.75 3.18 10.06
N ALA A 191 -12.72 3.23 8.72
CA ALA A 191 -11.48 3.13 7.95
C ALA A 191 -10.45 4.19 8.40
N LYS A 192 -10.91 5.43 8.60
CA LYS A 192 -10.06 6.55 9.05
C LYS A 192 -9.55 6.33 10.48
N PHE A 193 -10.39 5.85 11.38
CA PHE A 193 -9.97 5.49 12.73
C PHE A 193 -8.84 4.44 12.71
N LEU A 194 -9.05 3.35 11.96
CA LEU A 194 -8.09 2.25 11.85
C LEU A 194 -6.79 2.71 11.18
N PHE A 195 -6.89 3.51 10.12
CA PHE A 195 -5.74 4.13 9.47
C PHE A 195 -4.89 4.93 10.47
N TYR A 196 -5.50 5.82 11.25
CA TYR A 196 -4.77 6.62 12.23
C TYR A 196 -4.08 5.76 13.28
N ILE A 197 -4.80 4.79 13.87
CA ILE A 197 -4.24 3.93 14.91
C ILE A 197 -3.08 3.11 14.38
N LYS A 198 -3.25 2.42 13.25
CA LYS A 198 -2.21 1.58 12.65
C LYS A 198 -1.00 2.40 12.24
N THR A 199 -1.22 3.41 11.40
CA THR A 199 -0.16 4.25 10.84
C THR A 199 0.65 4.89 11.96
N CYS A 200 0.00 5.51 12.95
CA CYS A 200 0.73 6.13 14.06
C CYS A 200 1.45 5.11 14.96
N SER A 201 0.89 3.92 15.16
CA SER A 201 1.52 2.88 16.00
C SER A 201 2.74 2.26 15.34
N PHE A 202 2.76 2.13 14.00
CA PHE A 202 3.92 1.65 13.27
C PHE A 202 5.10 2.63 13.35
N TYR A 203 4.86 3.92 13.16
CA TYR A 203 5.93 4.92 13.23
C TYR A 203 6.46 5.15 14.66
N LEU A 204 5.65 4.90 15.69
CA LEU A 204 6.13 4.83 17.08
C LEU A 204 7.19 3.75 17.27
N TYR A 205 7.02 2.59 16.64
CA TYR A 205 7.94 1.47 16.78
C TYR A 205 9.30 1.76 16.14
N GLU A 206 9.31 2.40 14.96
CA GLU A 206 10.54 2.66 14.21
C GLU A 206 11.35 3.85 14.70
N HIS A 207 10.73 4.88 15.29
CA HIS A 207 11.41 6.15 15.62
C HIS A 207 11.50 6.49 17.11
N VAL A 208 10.79 5.79 18.00
CA VAL A 208 10.80 6.09 19.44
C VAL A 208 11.53 5.03 20.27
N PHE A 209 11.74 3.82 19.72
CA PHE A 209 12.36 2.69 20.44
C PHE A 209 13.73 2.26 19.90
N ILE A 210 14.35 3.08 19.05
CA ILE A 210 15.78 3.01 18.69
C ILE A 210 16.48 4.24 19.29
#